data_AF-A0A0M4LIB1-F1
#
_entry.id   AF-A0A0M4LIB1-F1
#
_cell.length_a   1.000
_cell.length_b   1.000
_cell.length_c   1.000
_cell.angle_alpha   90.00
_cell.angle_beta   90.00
_cell.angle_gamma   90.00
#
_symmetry.space_group_name_H-M   'P 1'
#
loop_
_entity.id
_entity.type
_entity.pdbx_description
1 polymer ?
#
loop_
_entity_poly.entity_id
_entity_poly.type
_entity_poly.pdbx_seq_one_letter_code
_entity_poly.pdbx_strand_id
1 'polypeptide(L)'
;MLDQITKKSSRLTQERLARGFRSAKEAAEYFGWNYSSYIQHEQGVRGISRAFAKYAKAFKVSEGWLLAGEENSPSFPISTVEQTIDEKIIDPLKKTNQLDKEITLLLLNRLHLENKK
;
A
#
# COMPACT_ATOMS: atom_id res chain seq x y z
N MET A 1 22.11 -5.69 14.23
CA MET A 1 21.18 -4.71 14.85
C MET A 1 20.59 -3.91 13.70
N LEU A 2 19.30 -4.08 13.43
CA LEU A 2 18.59 -3.71 12.20
C LEU A 2 18.36 -2.20 12.11
N ASP A 3 19.23 -1.44 11.45
CA ASP A 3 18.92 -0.03 11.18
C ASP A 3 19.57 0.48 9.88
N GLN A 4 19.22 -0.13 8.75
CA GLN A 4 19.50 0.46 7.42
C GLN A 4 18.39 0.15 6.41
N ILE A 5 17.11 0.26 6.80
CA ILE A 5 16.05 0.42 5.79
C ILE A 5 16.24 1.82 5.20
N THR A 6 16.97 1.90 4.08
CA THR A 6 17.14 3.17 3.39
C THR A 6 15.77 3.68 2.92
N LYS A 7 15.59 5.00 2.84
CA LYS A 7 14.34 5.62 2.31
C LYS A 7 13.89 5.01 0.98
N LYS A 8 14.85 4.60 0.15
CA LYS A 8 14.64 3.93 -1.15
C LYS A 8 14.02 2.55 -1.00
N SER A 9 14.55 1.74 -0.09
CA SER A 9 14.06 0.40 0.24
C SER A 9 12.66 0.42 0.86
N SER A 10 12.39 1.43 1.69
CA SER A 10 11.04 1.68 2.23
C SER A 10 10.03 2.01 1.13
N ARG A 11 10.37 2.89 0.18
CA ARG A 11 9.50 3.18 -0.97
C ARG A 11 9.25 1.96 -1.84
N LEU A 12 10.27 1.13 -2.10
CA LEU A 12 10.07 -0.12 -2.85
C LEU A 12 9.02 -1.02 -2.17
N THR A 13 9.10 -1.14 -0.84
CA THR A 13 8.14 -1.91 -0.04
C THR A 13 6.74 -1.32 -0.13
N GLN A 14 6.61 0.01 -0.04
CA GLN A 14 5.36 0.73 -0.21
C GLN A 14 4.73 0.46 -1.58
N GLU A 15 5.51 0.51 -2.66
CA GLU A 15 5.02 0.25 -4.02
C GLU A 15 4.55 -1.17 -4.22
N ARG A 16 5.24 -2.13 -3.63
CA ARG A 16 4.80 -3.53 -3.65
C ARG A 16 3.41 -3.68 -3.01
N LEU A 17 3.23 -3.09 -1.82
CA LEU A 17 1.95 -3.12 -1.10
C LEU A 17 0.87 -2.39 -1.88
N ALA A 18 1.19 -1.23 -2.46
CA ALA A 18 0.28 -0.44 -3.29
C ALA A 18 -0.22 -1.22 -4.51
N ARG A 19 0.66 -2.04 -5.08
CA ARG A 19 0.34 -2.91 -6.22
C ARG A 19 -0.52 -4.13 -5.83
N GLY A 20 -0.72 -4.36 -4.53
CA GLY A 20 -1.60 -5.39 -3.97
C GLY A 20 -0.89 -6.66 -3.50
N PHE A 21 0.44 -6.72 -3.52
CA PHE A 21 1.18 -7.92 -3.10
C PHE A 21 1.41 -7.93 -1.60
N ARG A 22 0.99 -9.00 -0.94
CA ARG A 22 1.07 -9.17 0.52
C ARG A 22 2.49 -9.51 0.97
N SER A 23 3.29 -10.12 0.09
CA SER A 23 4.67 -10.49 0.41
C SER A 23 5.64 -10.21 -0.74
N ALA A 24 6.92 -10.05 -0.39
CA ALA A 24 8.00 -9.94 -1.36
C ALA A 24 8.15 -11.20 -2.23
N LYS A 25 7.83 -12.37 -1.66
CA LYS A 25 7.84 -13.65 -2.37
C LYS A 25 6.78 -13.67 -3.48
N GLU A 26 5.56 -13.24 -3.14
CA GLU A 26 4.45 -13.15 -4.10
C GLU A 26 4.78 -12.21 -5.27
N ALA A 27 5.33 -11.02 -4.99
CA ALA A 27 5.77 -10.10 -6.03
C ALA A 27 6.89 -10.69 -6.89
N ALA A 28 7.88 -11.34 -6.26
CA ALA A 28 8.98 -11.96 -6.98
C ALA A 28 8.51 -13.11 -7.90
N GLU A 29 7.58 -13.95 -7.45
CA GLU A 29 6.97 -15.00 -8.26
C GLU A 29 6.16 -14.42 -9.43
N TYR A 30 5.31 -13.42 -9.16
CA TYR A 30 4.49 -12.77 -10.17
C TYR A 30 5.30 -12.12 -11.30
N PHE A 31 6.39 -11.41 -10.95
CA PHE A 31 7.24 -10.73 -11.94
C PHE A 31 8.42 -11.57 -12.43
N GLY A 32 8.57 -12.83 -11.99
CA GLY A 32 9.68 -13.70 -12.37
C GLY A 32 11.05 -13.20 -11.88
N TRP A 33 11.12 -12.64 -10.69
CA TRP A 33 12.36 -12.16 -10.07
C TRP A 33 12.98 -13.18 -9.13
N ASN A 34 14.29 -13.11 -8.95
CA ASN A 34 14.94 -13.84 -7.89
C ASN A 34 14.51 -13.26 -6.52
N TYR A 35 13.78 -14.07 -5.74
CA TYR A 35 13.25 -13.67 -4.42
C TYR A 35 14.34 -13.15 -3.49
N SER A 36 15.47 -13.87 -3.36
CA SER A 36 16.57 -13.50 -2.45
C SER A 36 17.15 -12.13 -2.79
N SER A 37 17.33 -11.84 -4.07
CA SER A 37 17.80 -10.53 -4.53
C SER A 37 16.75 -9.44 -4.28
N TYR A 38 15.48 -9.74 -4.53
CA TYR A 38 14.39 -8.80 -4.35
C TYR A 38 14.21 -8.40 -2.89
N ILE A 39 14.12 -9.38 -1.97
CA ILE A 39 13.95 -9.13 -0.54
C ILE A 39 15.14 -8.35 0.05
N GLN A 40 16.37 -8.61 -0.40
CA GLN A 40 17.54 -7.84 0.04
C GLN A 40 17.47 -6.36 -0.39
N HIS A 41 16.84 -6.05 -1.52
CA HIS A 41 16.61 -4.66 -1.94
C HIS A 41 15.51 -3.99 -1.10
N GLU A 42 14.42 -4.70 -0.77
CA GLU A 42 13.37 -4.19 0.13
C GLU A 42 13.87 -4.00 1.57
N GLN A 43 14.78 -4.86 2.04
CA GLN A 43 15.37 -4.77 3.38
C GLN A 43 16.51 -3.76 3.47
N GLY A 44 17.00 -3.23 2.33
CA GLY A 44 18.15 -2.32 2.29
C GLY A 44 19.50 -2.97 2.57
N VAL A 45 19.55 -4.31 2.63
CA VAL A 45 20.80 -5.08 2.78
C VAL A 45 21.70 -4.87 1.57
N ARG A 46 21.10 -4.80 0.38
CA ARG A 46 21.82 -4.56 -0.88
C ARG A 46 21.31 -3.29 -1.54
N GLY A 47 22.24 -2.52 -2.10
CA GLY A 47 21.92 -1.33 -2.88
C GLY A 47 21.06 -1.66 -4.10
N ILE A 48 19.91 -0.98 -4.19
CA ILE A 48 18.86 -1.13 -5.21
C ILE A 48 19.20 -0.43 -6.55
N SER A 49 20.31 0.33 -6.63
CA SER A 49 20.62 1.25 -7.75
C SER A 49 20.46 0.65 -9.17
N ARG A 50 20.92 -0.58 -9.39
CA ARG A 50 20.83 -1.24 -10.71
C ARG A 50 19.46 -1.85 -11.01
N ALA A 51 18.62 -2.00 -9.99
CA ALA A 51 17.30 -2.63 -10.09
C ALA A 51 16.14 -1.63 -10.12
N PHE A 52 16.41 -0.32 -9.99
CA PHE A 52 15.36 0.71 -9.97
C PHE A 52 14.49 0.70 -11.22
N ALA A 53 15.08 0.83 -12.40
CA ALA A 53 14.32 0.84 -13.66
C ALA A 53 13.41 -0.39 -13.80
N LYS A 54 13.90 -1.56 -13.37
CA LYS A 54 13.15 -2.82 -13.37
C LYS A 54 11.92 -2.75 -12.45
N TYR A 55 12.08 -2.28 -11.22
CA TYR A 55 11.00 -2.22 -10.26
C TYR A 55 10.02 -1.08 -10.54
N ALA A 56 10.53 0.08 -10.96
CA ALA A 56 9.74 1.23 -11.40
C ALA A 56 8.78 0.83 -12.51
N LYS A 57 9.27 0.14 -13.54
CA LYS A 57 8.44 -0.38 -14.65
C LYS A 57 7.37 -1.36 -14.17
N ALA A 58 7.70 -2.25 -13.23
CA ALA A 58 6.79 -3.29 -12.76
C ALA A 58 5.67 -2.75 -11.86
N PHE A 59 6.00 -1.81 -10.98
CA PHE A 59 5.03 -1.10 -10.14
C PHE A 59 4.39 0.10 -10.85
N LYS A 60 4.82 0.37 -12.09
CA LYS A 60 4.45 1.51 -12.94
C LYS A 60 4.48 2.85 -12.19
N VAL A 61 5.62 3.09 -11.55
CA VAL A 61 6.01 4.36 -10.94
C VAL A 61 7.22 4.94 -11.63
N SER A 62 7.52 6.21 -11.38
CA SER A 62 8.74 6.84 -11.87
C SER A 62 9.99 6.32 -11.13
N GLU A 63 11.13 6.32 -11.80
CA GLU A 63 12.42 6.01 -11.15
C GLU A 63 12.78 7.09 -10.11
N GLY A 64 12.47 8.35 -10.40
CA GLY A 64 12.66 9.49 -9.50
C GLY A 64 11.88 9.34 -8.19
N TRP A 65 10.67 8.77 -8.23
CA TRP A 65 9.93 8.42 -7.02
C TRP A 65 10.67 7.40 -6.15
N LEU A 66 11.09 6.27 -6.71
CA LEU A 66 11.81 5.25 -5.94
C LEU A 66 13.16 5.75 -5.41
N LEU A 67 13.87 6.57 -6.19
CA LEU A 67 15.20 7.10 -5.85
C LEU A 67 15.16 8.27 -4.87
N ALA A 68 14.42 9.33 -5.21
CA ALA A 68 14.43 10.63 -4.54
C ALA A 68 13.12 10.93 -3.82
N GLY A 69 12.00 10.33 -4.24
CA GLY A 69 10.67 10.59 -3.68
C GLY A 69 9.98 11.77 -4.35
N GLU A 70 10.29 12.01 -5.63
CA GLU A 70 9.71 13.08 -6.43
C GLU A 70 8.21 12.88 -6.71
N GLU A 71 7.51 13.96 -7.05
CA GLU A 71 6.05 14.16 -7.15
C GLU A 71 5.24 13.05 -7.87
N ASN A 72 5.88 12.20 -8.68
CA ASN A 72 5.25 11.04 -9.34
C ASN A 72 5.23 9.79 -8.44
N SER A 73 4.64 9.92 -7.25
CA SER A 73 4.12 8.79 -6.44
C SER A 73 3.06 8.00 -7.22
N PRO A 74 2.86 6.70 -6.94
CA PRO A 74 1.93 5.85 -7.68
C PRO A 74 0.52 6.45 -7.74
N SER A 75 0.14 6.79 -8.96
CA SER A 75 -1.23 6.88 -9.46
C SER A 75 -1.86 5.49 -9.65
N PHE A 76 -1.43 4.47 -8.91
CA PHE A 76 -2.28 3.29 -8.70
C PHE A 76 -3.14 3.61 -7.48
N PRO A 77 -4.45 3.84 -7.67
CA PRO A 77 -5.32 3.94 -6.54
C PRO A 77 -5.20 2.62 -5.79
N ILE A 78 -4.65 2.62 -4.58
CA ILE A 78 -4.78 1.55 -3.57
C ILE A 78 -6.25 1.47 -3.11
N SER A 79 -7.17 1.93 -3.94
CA SER A 79 -8.45 2.43 -3.53
C SER A 79 -9.35 2.41 -4.77
N THR A 80 -9.60 1.22 -5.27
CA THR A 80 -10.85 0.97 -6.01
C THR A 80 -11.72 -0.01 -5.23
N VAL A 81 -11.29 -0.35 -4.01
CA VAL A 81 -12.11 -1.12 -3.06
C VAL A 81 -12.34 -0.28 -1.81
N GLU A 82 -11.30 0.33 -1.23
CA GLU A 82 -11.45 1.24 -0.08
C GLU A 82 -12.11 2.57 -0.46
N GLN A 83 -11.67 3.28 -1.50
CA GLN A 83 -12.35 4.49 -2.00
C GLN A 83 -13.80 4.20 -2.38
N THR A 84 -14.09 3.02 -2.93
CA THR A 84 -15.47 2.65 -3.29
C THR A 84 -16.32 2.33 -2.07
N ILE A 85 -15.76 1.80 -0.99
CA ILE A 85 -16.45 1.58 0.29
C ILE A 85 -16.62 2.92 1.01
N ASP A 86 -15.56 3.71 1.11
CA ASP A 86 -15.55 5.04 1.73
C ASP A 86 -16.50 5.98 0.99
N GLU A 87 -16.51 6.04 -0.34
CA GLU A 87 -17.49 6.83 -1.09
C GLU A 87 -18.92 6.34 -0.87
N LYS A 88 -19.14 5.02 -0.92
CA LYS A 88 -20.47 4.42 -0.69
C LYS A 88 -20.97 4.57 0.74
N ILE A 89 -20.10 4.80 1.72
CA ILE A 89 -20.48 4.98 3.13
C ILE A 89 -20.54 6.48 3.48
N ILE A 90 -19.52 7.24 3.12
CA ILE A 90 -19.36 8.66 3.49
C ILE A 90 -20.37 9.54 2.75
N ASP A 91 -20.68 9.28 1.49
CA ASP A 91 -21.63 10.12 0.75
C ASP A 91 -23.07 9.99 1.25
N PRO A 92 -23.59 8.79 1.55
CA PRO A 92 -24.87 8.66 2.23
C PRO A 92 -24.86 9.29 3.62
N LEU A 93 -23.77 9.13 4.39
CA LEU A 93 -23.63 9.73 5.71
C LEU A 93 -23.62 11.26 5.69
N LYS A 94 -23.03 11.88 4.67
CA LYS A 94 -23.07 13.35 4.48
C LYS A 94 -24.49 13.87 4.25
N LYS A 95 -25.34 13.06 3.60
CA LYS A 95 -26.71 13.43 3.22
C LYS A 95 -27.76 13.11 4.31
N THR A 96 -27.41 12.34 5.33
CA THR A 96 -28.32 11.95 6.42
C THR A 96 -28.33 12.96 7.55
N ASN A 97 -29.44 12.98 8.31
CA ASN A 97 -29.60 13.85 9.47
C ASN A 97 -28.75 13.39 10.66
N GLN A 98 -28.69 14.21 11.72
CA GLN A 98 -27.85 13.95 12.88
C GLN A 98 -28.25 12.68 13.66
N LEU A 99 -29.55 12.41 13.78
CA LEU A 99 -30.07 11.25 14.50
C LEU A 99 -29.67 9.94 13.81
N ASP A 100 -29.79 9.89 12.48
CA ASP A 100 -29.42 8.71 11.69
C ASP A 100 -27.93 8.39 11.79
N LYS A 101 -27.08 9.42 11.89
CA LYS A 101 -25.63 9.27 12.12
C LYS A 101 -25.33 8.64 13.48
N GLU A 102 -26.01 9.09 14.52
CA GLU A 102 -25.85 8.57 15.89
C GLU A 102 -26.31 7.11 15.99
N ILE A 103 -27.44 6.75 15.39
CA ILE A 103 -27.93 5.38 15.33
C ILE A 103 -26.94 4.49 14.57
N THR A 104 -26.44 4.95 13.42
CA THR A 104 -25.46 4.20 12.62
C THR A 104 -24.18 3.95 13.42
N LEU A 105 -23.67 4.96 14.13
CA LEU A 105 -22.49 4.83 14.98
C LEU A 105 -22.70 3.79 16.10
N LEU A 106 -23.88 3.80 16.73
CA LEU A 106 -24.21 2.86 17.79
C LEU A 106 -24.28 1.40 17.28
N LEU A 107 -24.87 1.19 16.10
CA LEU A 107 -24.92 -0.14 15.46
C LEU A 107 -23.53 -0.65 15.09
N LEU A 108 -22.67 0.20 14.53
CA LEU A 108 -21.28 -0.17 14.18
C LEU A 108 -20.49 -0.58 15.42
N ASN A 109 -20.58 0.20 16.50
CA ASN A 109 -19.91 -0.11 17.76
C ASN A 109 -20.37 -1.44 18.34
N ARG A 110 -21.67 -1.73 18.26
CA ARG A 110 -22.24 -3.00 18.73
C ARG A 110 -21.72 -4.18 17.91
N LEU A 111 -21.75 -4.10 16.58
CA LEU A 111 -21.23 -5.14 15.70
C LEU A 111 -19.74 -5.40 15.94
N HIS A 112 -18.97 -4.35 16.18
CA HIS A 112 -17.54 -4.49 16.49
C HIS A 112 -17.28 -5.23 17.80
N LEU A 113 -18.11 -5.00 18.82
CA LEU A 113 -18.01 -5.70 20.11
C LEU A 113 -18.44 -7.17 20.01
N GLU A 114 -19.43 -7.48 19.17
CA GLU A 114 -19.89 -8.86 18.94
C GLU A 114 -18.85 -9.71 18.19
N ASN A 115 -18.11 -9.12 17.24
CA ASN A 115 -17.03 -9.79 16.50
C ASN A 115 -15.72 -9.96 17.30
N LYS A 116 -15.61 -9.38 18.50
CA LYS A 116 -14.45 -9.49 19.39
C LYS A 116 -14.60 -10.57 20.48
N LYS A 117 -15.73 -11.28 20.52
CA LYS A 117 -15.96 -12.45 21.39
C LYS A 117 -15.63 -13.74 20.66
#